data_AF-J2SLE5-F1
#
_entry.id   AF-J2SLE5-F1
#
_cell.length_a   1.000
_cell.length_b   1.000
_cell.length_c   1.000
_cell.angle_alpha   90.00
_cell.angle_beta   90.00
_cell.angle_gamma   90.00
#
_symmetry.space_group_name_H-M   'P 1'
#
loop_
_entity.id
_entity.type
_entity.pdbx_description
1 polymer ?
#
loop_
_entity_poly.entity_id
_entity_poly.type
_entity_poly.pdbx_seq_one_letter_code
_entity_poly.pdbx_strand_id
1 'polypeptide(L)'
;MDISNYINYLAKPLLTAKKVSTTSKGIALSIPTLALISTLHIEKQVLMLLGVLLIIDFLTGILVSFKIAKDAAKKKGQFATKDTTDHKYFARLLFKIKFYYNVIESEKLRLSLLKMTMYMFAIIGTKTIQSMFKIKSFLLSFSDEKWTITIVVIAICCVFEVHSIVMENVKKLGYDLIDKIFSVFRSYKEIKKEFKEE
;
A
#
# COMPACT_ATOMS: atom_id res chain seq x y z
N MET A 1 -1.46 -12.16 -26.07
CA MET A 1 -1.39 -11.57 -24.71
C MET A 1 -2.52 -12.20 -23.90
N ASP A 2 -2.22 -13.05 -22.92
CA ASP A 2 -3.20 -13.97 -22.33
C ASP A 2 -4.23 -13.31 -21.42
N ILE A 3 -5.51 -13.64 -21.63
CA ILE A 3 -6.67 -13.27 -20.80
C ILE A 3 -6.47 -13.69 -19.33
N SER A 4 -5.78 -14.80 -19.10
CA SER A 4 -5.38 -15.30 -17.77
C SER A 4 -4.63 -14.24 -16.94
N ASN A 5 -3.75 -13.45 -17.58
CA ASN A 5 -3.02 -12.40 -16.88
C ASN A 5 -3.96 -11.27 -16.41
N TYR A 6 -4.93 -10.86 -17.23
CA TYR A 6 -5.90 -9.82 -16.85
C TYR A 6 -6.84 -10.26 -15.72
N ILE A 7 -7.32 -11.50 -15.76
CA ILE A 7 -8.14 -12.05 -14.68
C ILE A 7 -7.35 -12.05 -13.36
N ASN A 8 -6.06 -12.42 -13.40
CA ASN A 8 -5.19 -12.33 -12.23
C ASN A 8 -4.96 -10.88 -11.76
N TYR A 9 -4.93 -9.91 -12.66
CA TYR A 9 -4.87 -8.49 -12.30
C TYR A 9 -6.15 -7.99 -11.62
N LEU A 10 -7.33 -8.45 -12.07
CA LEU A 10 -8.63 -8.09 -11.47
C LEU A 10 -8.92 -8.84 -10.16
N ALA A 11 -8.43 -10.08 -10.02
CA ALA A 11 -8.59 -10.88 -8.81
C ALA A 11 -7.71 -10.39 -7.66
N LYS A 12 -6.55 -9.79 -7.95
CA LYS A 12 -5.63 -9.26 -6.92
C LYS A 12 -6.31 -8.30 -5.93
N PRO A 13 -7.04 -7.25 -6.37
CA PRO A 13 -7.81 -6.38 -5.48
C PRO A 13 -8.79 -7.13 -4.56
N LEU A 14 -9.53 -8.10 -5.08
CA LEU A 14 -10.48 -8.92 -4.31
C LEU A 14 -9.77 -9.79 -3.26
N LEU A 15 -8.63 -10.38 -3.62
CA LEU A 15 -7.81 -11.17 -2.71
C LEU A 15 -7.21 -10.30 -1.60
N THR A 16 -6.78 -9.08 -1.94
CA THR A 16 -6.29 -8.10 -0.96
C THR A 16 -7.41 -7.66 -0.01
N ALA A 17 -8.61 -7.40 -0.53
CA ALA A 17 -9.77 -7.08 0.30
C ALA A 17 -10.08 -8.21 1.29
N LYS A 18 -10.07 -9.47 0.83
CA LYS A 18 -10.23 -10.64 1.69
C LYS A 18 -9.14 -10.72 2.75
N LYS A 19 -7.86 -10.51 2.40
CA LYS A 19 -6.74 -10.55 3.36
C LYS A 19 -6.87 -9.48 4.44
N VAL A 20 -7.25 -8.26 4.06
CA VAL A 20 -7.44 -7.13 4.98
C VAL A 20 -8.56 -7.42 5.97
N SER A 21 -9.65 -8.05 5.54
CA SER A 21 -10.82 -8.32 6.40
C SER A 21 -10.72 -9.60 7.23
N THR A 22 -9.98 -10.61 6.78
CA THR A 22 -9.98 -11.95 7.42
C THR A 22 -8.72 -12.27 8.23
N THR A 23 -7.60 -11.60 7.98
CA THR A 23 -6.34 -11.92 8.67
C THR A 23 -6.11 -11.00 9.85
N SER A 24 -5.63 -11.52 10.98
CA SER A 24 -5.32 -10.71 12.17
C SER A 24 -4.29 -9.61 11.88
N LYS A 25 -3.35 -9.87 10.95
CA LYS A 25 -2.36 -8.88 10.49
C LYS A 25 -3.02 -7.80 9.61
N GLY A 26 -3.98 -8.16 8.76
CA GLY A 26 -4.78 -7.20 7.99
C GLY A 26 -5.61 -6.27 8.88
N ILE A 27 -6.28 -6.84 9.89
CA ILE A 27 -7.08 -6.08 10.87
C ILE A 27 -6.17 -5.18 11.73
N ALA A 28 -5.03 -5.68 12.18
CA ALA A 28 -4.09 -4.89 12.99
C ALA A 28 -3.53 -3.67 12.24
N LEU A 29 -3.44 -3.72 10.92
CA LEU A 29 -3.00 -2.59 10.08
C LEU A 29 -4.15 -1.63 9.73
N SER A 30 -5.38 -2.14 9.60
CA SER A 30 -6.54 -1.30 9.28
C SER A 30 -6.92 -0.38 10.44
N ILE A 31 -6.79 -0.84 11.70
CA ILE A 31 -7.17 -0.06 12.88
C ILE A 31 -6.37 1.27 13.00
N PRO A 32 -5.02 1.27 13.01
CA PRO A 32 -4.25 2.52 13.06
C PRO A 32 -4.50 3.42 11.85
N THR A 33 -4.74 2.83 10.68
CA THR A 33 -4.98 3.57 9.44
C THR A 33 -6.33 4.29 9.51
N LEU A 34 -7.38 3.61 9.98
CA LEU A 34 -8.69 4.20 10.21
C LEU A 34 -8.64 5.27 11.31
N ALA A 35 -7.86 5.04 12.39
CA ALA A 35 -7.66 6.02 13.44
C ALA A 35 -6.97 7.31 12.92
N LEU A 36 -5.96 7.17 12.04
CA LEU A 36 -5.33 8.32 11.39
C LEU A 36 -6.34 9.05 10.49
N ILE A 37 -7.13 8.31 9.69
CA ILE A 37 -8.11 8.89 8.78
C ILE A 37 -9.24 9.59 9.55
N SER A 38 -9.65 9.08 10.73
CA SER A 38 -10.64 9.75 11.57
C SER A 38 -10.19 11.10 12.12
N THR A 39 -8.89 11.41 12.04
CA THR A 39 -8.33 12.73 12.34
C THR A 39 -8.18 13.63 11.10
N LEU A 40 -8.60 13.17 9.92
CA LEU A 40 -8.58 13.96 8.69
C LEU A 40 -10.00 14.44 8.35
N HIS A 41 -10.15 15.75 8.27
CA HIS A 41 -11.45 16.42 8.43
C HIS A 41 -12.07 16.80 7.08
N ILE A 42 -11.29 16.74 5.98
CA ILE A 42 -11.67 17.27 4.68
C ILE A 42 -11.49 16.17 3.63
N GLU A 43 -12.49 15.96 2.76
CA GLU A 43 -12.38 15.04 1.61
C GLU A 43 -11.05 15.21 0.86
N LYS A 44 -10.62 16.47 0.68
CA LYS A 44 -9.33 16.83 0.08
C LYS A 44 -8.11 16.32 0.85
N GLN A 45 -8.14 16.33 2.19
CA GLN A 45 -7.04 15.81 3.03
C GLN A 45 -6.95 14.29 2.94
N VAL A 46 -8.08 13.59 2.99
CA VAL A 46 -8.10 12.11 2.85
C VAL A 46 -7.68 11.71 1.43
N LEU A 47 -8.09 12.46 0.41
CA LEU A 47 -7.64 12.26 -0.97
C LEU A 47 -6.14 12.53 -1.14
N MET A 48 -5.61 13.57 -0.47
CA MET A 48 -4.18 13.86 -0.46
C MET A 48 -3.39 12.75 0.22
N LEU A 49 -3.88 12.23 1.35
CA LEU A 49 -3.30 11.06 2.02
C LEU A 49 -3.26 9.86 1.07
N LEU A 50 -4.36 9.57 0.37
CA LEU A 50 -4.39 8.49 -0.63
C LEU A 50 -3.34 8.71 -1.73
N GLY A 51 -3.21 9.94 -2.23
CA GLY A 51 -2.19 10.29 -3.23
C GLY A 51 -0.77 10.05 -2.74
N VAL A 52 -0.46 10.46 -1.50
CA VAL A 52 0.84 10.21 -0.85
C VAL A 52 1.08 8.71 -0.68
N LEU A 53 0.08 7.95 -0.22
CA LEU A 53 0.19 6.50 -0.06
C LEU A 53 0.46 5.79 -1.39
N LEU A 54 -0.21 6.19 -2.49
CA LEU A 54 0.05 5.64 -3.83
C LEU A 54 1.49 5.90 -4.29
N ILE A 55 2.02 7.11 -4.04
CA ILE A 55 3.41 7.44 -4.35
C ILE A 55 4.36 6.56 -3.52
N ILE A 56 4.10 6.41 -2.22
CA ILE A 56 4.91 5.56 -1.34
C ILE A 56 4.84 4.08 -1.77
N ASP A 57 3.67 3.55 -2.12
CA ASP A 57 3.52 2.17 -2.62
C ASP A 57 4.33 1.97 -3.90
N PHE A 58 4.26 2.92 -4.83
CA PHE A 58 5.05 2.88 -6.06
C PHE A 58 6.56 2.89 -5.78
N LEU A 59 7.04 3.83 -4.95
CA LEU A 59 8.46 3.93 -4.58
C LEU A 59 8.95 2.68 -3.86
N THR A 60 8.19 2.18 -2.88
CA THR A 60 8.55 0.96 -2.14
C THR A 60 8.52 -0.27 -3.04
N GLY A 61 7.59 -0.34 -4.00
CA GLY A 61 7.54 -1.38 -5.03
C GLY A 61 8.77 -1.37 -5.94
N ILE A 62 9.27 -0.18 -6.32
CA ILE A 62 10.53 -0.03 -7.08
C ILE A 62 11.71 -0.52 -6.23
N LEU A 63 11.79 -0.12 -4.96
CA LEU A 63 12.87 -0.52 -4.06
C LEU A 63 12.93 -2.05 -3.87
N VAL A 64 11.78 -2.70 -3.73
CA VAL A 64 11.69 -4.16 -3.65
C VAL A 64 12.20 -4.81 -4.93
N SER A 65 11.76 -4.32 -6.08
CA SER A 65 12.14 -4.86 -7.37
C SER A 65 13.65 -4.70 -7.59
N PHE A 66 14.21 -3.57 -7.18
CA PHE A 66 15.65 -3.33 -7.15
C PHE A 66 16.38 -4.33 -6.25
N LYS A 67 15.91 -4.55 -5.02
CA LYS A 67 16.53 -5.52 -4.09
C LYS A 67 16.56 -6.92 -4.69
N ILE A 68 15.42 -7.40 -5.22
CA ILE A 68 15.32 -8.74 -5.84
C ILE A 68 16.27 -8.86 -7.02
N ALA A 69 16.28 -7.86 -7.90
CA ALA A 69 17.11 -7.88 -9.10
C ALA A 69 18.61 -7.77 -8.74
N LYS A 70 18.94 -6.99 -7.70
CA LYS A 70 20.29 -6.93 -7.11
C LYS A 70 20.74 -8.28 -6.55
N ASP A 71 19.90 -8.92 -5.75
CA ASP A 71 20.22 -10.21 -5.14
C ASP A 71 20.36 -11.30 -6.20
N ALA A 72 19.52 -11.28 -7.25
CA ALA A 72 19.59 -12.20 -8.37
C ALA A 72 20.89 -12.02 -9.18
N ALA A 73 21.28 -10.80 -9.49
CA ALA A 73 22.50 -10.55 -10.25
C ALA A 73 23.77 -10.73 -9.41
N LYS A 74 23.72 -10.55 -8.08
CA LYS A 74 24.78 -10.98 -7.15
C LYS A 74 24.97 -12.50 -7.17
N LYS A 75 23.88 -13.27 -7.17
CA LYS A 75 23.93 -14.74 -7.29
C LYS A 75 24.51 -15.22 -8.62
N LYS A 76 24.30 -14.48 -9.71
CA LYS A 76 24.83 -14.79 -11.06
C LYS A 76 26.26 -14.31 -11.29
N GLY A 77 26.92 -13.69 -10.32
CA GLY A 77 28.26 -13.10 -10.49
C GLY A 77 28.30 -11.88 -11.42
N GLN A 78 27.14 -11.31 -11.77
CA GLN A 78 26.99 -10.20 -12.73
C GLN A 78 26.86 -8.83 -12.04
N PHE A 79 26.97 -8.77 -10.70
CA PHE A 79 27.00 -7.51 -9.99
C PHE A 79 28.42 -6.96 -9.98
N ALA A 80 28.58 -5.70 -10.36
CA ALA A 80 29.84 -4.96 -10.27
C ALA A 80 30.35 -4.94 -8.81
N THR A 81 31.16 -5.92 -8.45
CA THR A 81 32.02 -5.91 -7.26
C THR A 81 33.19 -4.95 -7.52
N LYS A 82 33.86 -4.52 -6.44
CA LYS A 82 35.02 -3.62 -6.50
C LYS A 82 36.09 -4.11 -7.50
N ASP A 83 36.13 -5.41 -7.74
CA ASP A 83 37.17 -6.12 -8.49
C ASP A 83 36.89 -6.24 -10.01
N THR A 84 35.69 -5.89 -10.50
CA THR A 84 35.31 -6.05 -11.93
C THR A 84 35.00 -4.73 -12.65
N THR A 85 35.06 -3.59 -11.96
CA THR A 85 34.92 -2.26 -12.60
C THR A 85 36.11 -1.40 -12.22
N ASP A 86 37.10 -1.39 -13.11
CA ASP A 86 38.07 -0.32 -13.14
C ASP A 86 37.35 1.01 -13.46
N HIS A 87 37.79 2.07 -12.81
CA HIS A 87 36.97 3.19 -12.37
C HIS A 87 36.05 3.87 -13.40
N LYS A 88 34.77 4.04 -13.01
CA LYS A 88 34.06 5.35 -13.06
C LYS A 88 32.76 5.27 -12.28
N TYR A 89 32.63 6.12 -11.27
CA TYR A 89 31.40 6.28 -10.47
C TYR A 89 30.16 6.43 -11.37
N PHE A 90 30.32 7.13 -12.50
CA PHE A 90 29.31 7.35 -13.52
C PHE A 90 28.86 6.06 -14.25
N ALA A 91 29.76 5.11 -14.52
CA ALA A 91 29.40 3.83 -15.13
C ALA A 91 28.60 2.95 -14.17
N ARG A 92 28.94 2.96 -12.87
CA ARG A 92 28.14 2.30 -11.82
C ARG A 92 26.78 2.96 -11.63
N LEU A 93 26.74 4.29 -11.72
CA LEU A 93 25.49 5.06 -11.65
C LEU A 93 24.61 4.79 -12.88
N LEU A 94 25.15 4.83 -14.09
CA LEU A 94 24.42 4.56 -15.33
C LEU A 94 23.97 3.10 -15.43
N PHE A 95 24.80 2.14 -14.98
CA PHE A 95 24.37 0.75 -14.88
C PHE A 95 23.20 0.61 -13.89
N LYS A 96 23.29 1.25 -12.71
CA LYS A 96 22.16 1.31 -11.78
C LYS A 96 20.93 1.91 -12.47
N ILE A 97 21.04 3.08 -13.10
CA ILE A 97 19.92 3.78 -13.76
C ILE A 97 19.31 2.93 -14.90
N LYS A 98 20.12 2.33 -15.76
CA LYS A 98 19.67 1.48 -16.87
C LYS A 98 19.02 0.19 -16.38
N PHE A 99 19.58 -0.40 -15.32
CA PHE A 99 18.98 -1.53 -14.63
C PHE A 99 17.68 -1.14 -13.92
N TYR A 100 17.61 0.05 -13.33
CA TYR A 100 16.39 0.64 -12.78
C TYR A 100 15.32 0.77 -13.86
N TYR A 101 15.65 1.34 -15.03
CA TYR A 101 14.72 1.51 -16.13
C TYR A 101 14.11 0.17 -16.56
N ASN A 102 14.96 -0.84 -16.82
CA ASN A 102 14.51 -2.19 -17.22
C ASN A 102 13.68 -2.92 -16.14
N VAL A 103 13.89 -2.63 -14.85
CA VAL A 103 13.13 -3.20 -13.73
C VAL A 103 11.79 -2.45 -13.52
N ILE A 104 11.73 -1.16 -13.89
CA ILE A 104 10.56 -0.30 -13.74
C ILE A 104 9.56 -0.51 -14.90
N GLU A 105 10.02 -0.85 -16.10
CA GLU A 105 9.37 -0.42 -17.35
C GLU A 105 8.07 -1.10 -17.81
N SER A 106 7.44 -2.01 -17.07
CA SER A 106 6.18 -2.59 -17.57
C SER A 106 5.24 -3.05 -16.48
N GLU A 107 5.62 -4.07 -15.72
CA GLU A 107 4.62 -4.77 -14.89
C GLU A 107 4.19 -3.93 -13.68
N LYS A 108 5.15 -3.28 -13.00
CA LYS A 108 4.90 -2.47 -11.81
C LYS A 108 4.16 -1.19 -12.12
N LEU A 109 4.58 -0.50 -13.17
CA LEU A 109 3.91 0.71 -13.62
C LEU A 109 2.49 0.42 -14.10
N ARG A 110 2.26 -0.68 -14.85
CA ARG A 110 0.92 -1.15 -15.22
C ARG A 110 0.06 -1.47 -14.01
N LEU A 111 0.60 -2.17 -13.00
CA LEU A 111 -0.14 -2.51 -11.78
C LEU A 111 -0.52 -1.24 -10.99
N SER A 112 0.41 -0.30 -10.83
CA SER A 112 0.18 0.96 -10.12
C SER A 112 -0.85 1.83 -10.84
N LEU A 113 -0.76 1.93 -12.17
CA LEU A 113 -1.70 2.69 -12.99
C LEU A 113 -3.10 2.06 -12.96
N LEU A 114 -3.19 0.72 -12.98
CA LEU A 114 -4.46 0.02 -12.84
C LEU A 114 -5.12 0.30 -11.49
N LYS A 115 -4.36 0.19 -10.37
CA LYS A 115 -4.87 0.53 -9.04
C LYS A 115 -5.38 1.97 -8.98
N MET A 116 -4.59 2.93 -9.46
CA MET A 116 -4.96 4.34 -9.48
C MET A 116 -6.24 4.57 -10.27
N THR A 117 -6.35 3.95 -11.45
CA THR A 117 -7.54 4.04 -12.30
C THR A 117 -8.77 3.46 -11.59
N MET A 118 -8.65 2.29 -10.96
CA MET A 118 -9.74 1.67 -10.19
C MET A 118 -10.21 2.55 -9.03
N TYR A 119 -9.27 3.15 -8.27
CA TYR A 119 -9.63 4.05 -7.17
C TYR A 119 -10.29 5.32 -7.67
N MET A 120 -9.80 5.91 -8.76
CA MET A 120 -10.43 7.08 -9.38
C MET A 120 -11.87 6.78 -9.80
N PHE A 121 -12.12 5.65 -10.47
CA PHE A 121 -13.48 5.25 -10.84
C PHE A 121 -14.37 5.01 -9.63
N ALA A 122 -13.87 4.34 -8.59
CA ALA A 122 -14.62 4.09 -7.36
C ALA A 122 -14.99 5.40 -6.65
N ILE A 123 -14.06 6.34 -6.54
CA ILE A 123 -14.26 7.63 -5.88
C ILE A 123 -15.23 8.50 -6.68
N ILE A 124 -15.02 8.65 -8.00
CA ILE A 124 -15.91 9.44 -8.87
C ILE A 124 -17.32 8.84 -8.89
N GLY A 125 -17.42 7.51 -9.04
CA GLY A 125 -18.70 6.80 -9.03
C GLY A 125 -19.46 7.02 -7.72
N THR A 126 -18.77 6.86 -6.59
CA THR A 126 -19.37 7.07 -5.26
C THR A 126 -19.80 8.51 -5.06
N LYS A 127 -18.98 9.49 -5.46
CA LYS A 127 -19.32 10.91 -5.38
C LYS A 127 -20.53 11.26 -6.23
N THR A 128 -20.63 10.64 -7.41
CA THR A 128 -21.77 10.82 -8.32
C THR A 128 -23.04 10.26 -7.70
N ILE A 129 -23.00 9.03 -7.17
CA ILE A 129 -24.13 8.39 -6.46
C ILE A 129 -24.54 9.24 -5.25
N GLN A 130 -23.57 9.66 -4.43
CA GLN A 130 -23.83 10.51 -3.26
C GLN A 130 -24.56 11.80 -3.64
N SER A 131 -24.17 12.42 -4.75
CA SER A 131 -24.81 13.64 -5.28
C SER A 131 -26.21 13.36 -5.85
N MET A 132 -26.37 12.32 -6.67
CA MET A 132 -27.64 11.94 -7.30
C MET A 132 -28.72 11.60 -6.25
N PHE A 133 -28.35 10.84 -5.22
CA PHE A 133 -29.26 10.44 -4.16
C PHE A 133 -29.28 11.42 -2.97
N LYS A 134 -28.54 12.53 -3.05
CA LYS A 134 -28.42 13.55 -1.99
C LYS A 134 -28.17 12.94 -0.60
N ILE A 135 -27.30 11.93 -0.54
CA ILE A 135 -27.04 11.19 0.68
C ILE A 135 -26.35 12.12 1.68
N LYS A 136 -26.99 12.33 2.83
CA LYS A 136 -26.48 13.20 3.89
C LYS A 136 -25.26 12.57 4.56
N SER A 137 -24.40 13.41 5.10
CA SER A 137 -23.32 12.96 5.98
C SER A 137 -23.87 12.39 7.29
N PHE A 138 -23.11 11.49 7.89
CA PHE A 138 -23.43 10.79 9.12
C PHE A 138 -22.24 10.84 10.09
N LEU A 139 -22.51 10.66 11.38
CA LEU A 139 -21.49 10.58 12.42
C LEU A 139 -21.16 9.11 12.70
N LEU A 140 -19.89 8.81 12.95
CA LEU A 140 -19.43 7.48 13.34
C LEU A 140 -18.98 7.52 14.80
N SER A 141 -19.24 6.47 15.57
CA SER A 141 -18.96 6.44 17.03
C SER A 141 -17.49 6.61 17.42
N PHE A 142 -16.57 6.60 16.46
CA PHE A 142 -15.13 6.74 16.66
C PHE A 142 -14.57 8.08 16.15
N SER A 143 -15.42 8.99 15.67
CA SER A 143 -15.01 10.27 15.09
C SER A 143 -16.11 11.30 15.31
N ASP A 144 -15.75 12.43 15.91
CA ASP A 144 -16.67 13.56 16.15
C ASP A 144 -17.06 14.30 14.84
N GLU A 145 -16.44 13.89 13.73
CA GLU A 145 -16.58 14.54 12.43
C GLU A 145 -17.64 13.89 11.55
N LYS A 146 -18.13 14.67 10.58
CA LYS A 146 -19.15 14.21 9.62
C LYS A 146 -18.52 13.40 8.50
N TRP A 147 -18.88 12.13 8.41
CA TRP A 147 -18.46 11.21 7.36
C TRP A 147 -19.42 11.24 6.18
N THR A 148 -18.87 11.17 4.97
CA THR A 148 -19.61 10.92 3.74
C THR A 148 -19.27 9.54 3.20
N ILE A 149 -20.13 8.96 2.36
CA ILE A 149 -19.83 7.68 1.71
C ILE A 149 -18.56 7.80 0.85
N THR A 150 -18.33 8.97 0.24
CA THR A 150 -17.09 9.24 -0.49
C THR A 150 -15.86 9.15 0.42
N ILE A 151 -15.88 9.76 1.62
CA ILE A 151 -14.79 9.64 2.60
C ILE A 151 -14.56 8.17 2.99
N VAL A 152 -15.63 7.41 3.21
CA VAL A 152 -15.53 5.97 3.54
C VAL A 152 -14.82 5.20 2.42
N VAL A 153 -15.18 5.46 1.15
CA VAL A 153 -14.54 4.79 0.01
C VAL A 153 -13.06 5.17 -0.11
N ILE A 154 -12.72 6.44 0.04
CA ILE A 154 -11.31 6.88 0.05
C ILE A 154 -10.57 6.21 1.22
N ALA A 155 -11.19 6.10 2.39
CA ALA A 155 -10.59 5.46 3.56
C ALA A 155 -10.30 3.98 3.33
N ILE A 156 -11.21 3.25 2.68
CA ILE A 156 -10.98 1.85 2.27
C ILE A 156 -9.79 1.75 1.31
N CYS A 157 -9.69 2.66 0.33
CA CYS A 157 -8.52 2.72 -0.56
C CYS A 157 -7.22 2.96 0.21
N CYS A 158 -7.21 3.87 1.20
CA CYS A 158 -6.05 4.11 2.05
C CYS A 158 -5.63 2.86 2.83
N VAL A 159 -6.59 2.11 3.40
CA VAL A 159 -6.31 0.85 4.11
C VAL A 159 -5.67 -0.18 3.18
N PHE A 160 -6.15 -0.27 1.93
CA PHE A 160 -5.55 -1.17 0.94
C PHE A 160 -4.11 -0.79 0.58
N GLU A 161 -3.82 0.52 0.45
CA GLU A 161 -2.46 0.97 0.16
C GLU A 161 -1.51 0.76 1.35
N VAL A 162 -1.94 1.05 2.58
CA VAL A 162 -1.12 0.75 3.77
C VAL A 162 -0.83 -0.74 3.87
N HIS A 163 -1.83 -1.59 3.61
CA HIS A 163 -1.62 -3.04 3.57
C HIS A 163 -0.64 -3.43 2.45
N SER A 164 -0.76 -2.88 1.24
CA SER A 164 0.17 -3.13 0.12
C SER A 164 1.60 -2.77 0.49
N ILE A 165 1.82 -1.57 1.02
CA ILE A 165 3.14 -1.08 1.45
C ILE A 165 3.73 -2.00 2.52
N VAL A 166 2.99 -2.25 3.60
CA VAL A 166 3.54 -2.93 4.79
C VAL A 166 3.63 -4.44 4.59
N MET A 167 2.59 -5.09 4.06
CA MET A 167 2.55 -6.55 3.94
C MET A 167 3.27 -7.06 2.71
N GLU A 168 3.24 -6.32 1.60
CA GLU A 168 3.87 -6.78 0.37
C GLU A 168 5.26 -6.20 0.20
N ASN A 169 5.42 -4.87 0.27
CA ASN A 169 6.68 -4.25 -0.11
C ASN A 169 7.71 -4.30 1.01
N VAL A 170 7.35 -3.80 2.20
CA VAL A 170 8.25 -3.75 3.37
C VAL A 170 8.71 -5.14 3.80
N LYS A 171 7.80 -6.12 3.81
CA LYS A 171 8.16 -7.52 4.09
C LYS A 171 9.19 -8.07 3.11
N LYS A 172 9.05 -7.79 1.81
CA LYS A 172 10.05 -8.21 0.79
C LYS A 172 11.38 -7.48 0.92
N LEU A 173 11.38 -6.26 1.49
CA LEU A 173 12.60 -5.56 1.87
C LEU A 173 13.32 -6.20 3.06
N GLY A 174 12.70 -7.14 3.76
CA GLY A 174 13.29 -7.87 4.89
C GLY A 174 13.15 -7.15 6.24
N TYR A 175 12.27 -6.14 6.30
CA TYR A 175 11.90 -5.49 7.56
C TYR A 175 10.57 -6.08 8.06
N ASP A 176 10.58 -6.74 9.21
CA ASP A 176 9.34 -7.20 9.88
C ASP A 176 8.72 -6.08 10.73
N LEU A 177 8.28 -5.01 10.06
CA LEU A 177 7.47 -3.95 10.67
C LEU A 177 6.15 -4.51 11.23
N ILE A 178 5.62 -5.55 10.60
CA ILE A 178 4.35 -6.19 10.99
C ILE A 178 4.46 -6.84 12.35
N ASP A 179 5.55 -7.55 12.63
CA ASP A 179 5.68 -8.28 13.89
C ASP A 179 5.89 -7.32 15.07
N LYS A 180 6.52 -6.16 14.83
CA LYS A 180 6.56 -5.04 15.79
C LYS A 180 5.19 -4.41 16.03
N ILE A 181 4.39 -4.17 14.99
CA ILE A 181 3.02 -3.64 15.17
C ILE A 181 2.15 -4.68 15.89
N PHE A 182 2.34 -5.96 15.58
CA PHE A 182 1.58 -7.05 16.18
C PHE A 182 1.93 -7.28 17.65
N SER A 183 3.21 -7.09 18.05
CA SER A 183 3.59 -7.15 19.46
C SER A 183 2.95 -6.03 20.27
N VAL A 184 2.88 -4.82 19.72
CA VAL A 184 2.17 -3.69 20.34
C VAL A 184 0.68 -3.98 20.47
N PHE A 185 0.04 -4.55 19.44
CA PHE A 185 -1.39 -4.90 19.48
C PHE A 185 -1.70 -6.01 20.50
N ARG A 186 -0.83 -7.02 20.63
CA ARG A 186 -0.96 -8.05 21.67
C ARG A 186 -0.85 -7.46 23.06
N SER A 187 0.16 -6.63 23.29
CA SER A 187 0.37 -5.94 24.57
C SER A 187 -0.87 -5.11 24.94
N TYR A 188 -1.44 -4.36 23.99
CA TYR A 188 -2.69 -3.63 24.22
C TYR A 188 -3.87 -4.54 24.59
N LYS A 189 -3.99 -5.70 23.92
CA LYS A 189 -5.08 -6.66 24.20
C LYS A 189 -4.93 -7.32 25.57
N GLU A 190 -3.71 -7.58 26.01
CA GLU A 190 -3.38 -8.10 27.34
C GLU A 190 -3.75 -7.07 28.41
N ILE A 191 -3.27 -5.82 28.28
CA ILE A 191 -3.63 -4.71 29.17
C ILE A 191 -5.15 -4.54 29.26
N LYS A 192 -5.86 -4.54 28.13
CA LYS A 192 -7.32 -4.40 28.12
C LYS A 192 -8.05 -5.55 28.83
N LYS A 193 -7.48 -6.76 28.87
CA LYS A 193 -8.08 -7.88 29.59
C LYS A 193 -7.91 -7.74 31.10
N GLU A 194 -6.73 -7.32 31.57
CA GLU A 194 -6.48 -7.04 32.98
C GLU A 194 -7.47 -5.98 33.52
N PHE A 195 -7.68 -4.88 32.79
CA PHE A 195 -8.65 -3.83 33.17
C PHE A 195 -10.13 -4.23 33.08
N LYS A 196 -10.46 -5.41 32.54
CA LYS A 196 -11.85 -5.88 32.41
C LYS A 196 -12.20 -6.95 33.44
N GLU A 197 -11.20 -7.44 34.17
CA GLU A 197 -11.33 -8.42 35.26
C GLU A 197 -11.32 -7.73 36.65
N GLU A 198 -11.04 -6.41 36.70
CA GLU A 198 -11.35 -5.49 37.81
C GLU A 198 -12.75 -4.88 37.67
#